data_AF-A0A3D3KLP4-F1
#
_entry.id   AF-A0A3D3KLP4-F1
#
_cell.length_a   1.000
_cell.length_b   1.000
_cell.length_c   1.000
_cell.angle_alpha   90.00
_cell.angle_beta   90.00
_cell.angle_gamma   90.00
#
_symmetry.space_group_name_H-M   'P 1'
#
loop_
_entity.id
_entity.type
_entity.pdbx_description
1 polymer ?
#
loop_
_entity_poly.entity_id
_entity_poly.type
_entity_poly.pdbx_seq_one_letter_code
_entity_poly.pdbx_strand_id
1 'polypeptide(L)'
;MIPAVSSVFSVLIFGVYMVTFIFTPHITGYTHLCKLLEVKMIRLFLHLLFVVTICISTSVTWSEPETPETKRCPDCGQMYTEDIKFCGKDGTELLAVEAELICPKCGQRGELGETFCRNDGAELEPAPAEKPGAAPEELTKEQLKEMAKKRTEKADQLIEEAYFEDALNELLRVLELDPSDPSVHYKLGGVYWQLGDKKSALKHLDECLKLIPYENTEARQQIEGYVAKLEEAETSLKPREKEKRLQDKEERKSEIMKKALEENRSKWEEMVVVPAGIFVMGSNFRDEMSENARLEETPQREVYLDAFYIDKYEVTNAQYWAFLKHVRETGDHSKCYPGEPKDKDHTPDKWYEDRYFDHPDFPVIRIDWYDAYAYAAWAGKRLPAEAEWEKAARGTDGRRFPWGDVFSASRVNWGATGPLTVGSYEDGKSVFGCHDMAGSVMEWCSDWFDRYYYKRGPTSNPKGPEKSTGVRSMRGGSLFANSAYLLRCTKRSFARPDERNRAIGFRCVADTR
;
A
#
# COMPACT_ATOMS: atom_id res chain seq x y z
N MET A 1 3.00 35.21 -28.59
CA MET A 1 2.01 35.04 -29.69
C MET A 1 1.01 34.00 -29.25
N ILE A 2 -0.26 34.39 -29.08
CA ILE A 2 -1.52 33.64 -29.32
C ILE A 2 -2.64 34.54 -28.74
N PRO A 3 -3.47 35.17 -29.60
CA PRO A 3 -4.75 35.78 -29.23
C PRO A 3 -5.89 34.88 -29.70
N ALA A 4 -6.71 34.33 -28.79
CA ALA A 4 -7.95 33.65 -29.17
C ALA A 4 -8.94 33.50 -27.98
N VAL A 5 -9.40 34.60 -27.39
CA VAL A 5 -10.55 34.54 -26.43
C VAL A 5 -11.60 35.65 -26.68
N SER A 6 -11.46 36.46 -27.73
CA SER A 6 -12.37 37.58 -27.99
C SER A 6 -13.61 37.25 -28.84
N SER A 7 -13.69 36.06 -29.47
CA SER A 7 -14.80 35.76 -30.42
C SER A 7 -16.01 35.03 -29.82
N VAL A 8 -15.95 34.53 -28.59
CA VAL A 8 -17.06 33.76 -27.99
C VAL A 8 -18.05 34.66 -27.24
N PHE A 9 -17.62 35.83 -26.77
CA PHE A 9 -18.48 36.76 -26.02
C PHE A 9 -19.55 37.46 -26.88
N SER A 10 -19.31 37.63 -28.18
CA SER A 10 -20.23 38.36 -29.07
C SER A 10 -21.42 37.53 -29.56
N VAL A 11 -21.35 36.19 -29.46
CA VAL A 11 -22.42 35.29 -29.97
C VAL A 11 -23.48 35.02 -28.89
N LEU A 12 -23.11 35.04 -27.61
CA LEU A 12 -24.05 34.74 -26.50
C LEU A 12 -24.97 35.91 -26.14
N ILE A 13 -24.57 37.16 -26.39
CA ILE A 13 -25.40 38.35 -26.08
C ILE A 13 -26.53 38.53 -27.10
N PHE A 14 -26.35 38.09 -28.36
CA PHE A 14 -27.38 38.17 -29.39
C PHE A 14 -28.45 37.06 -29.30
N GLY A 15 -28.10 35.88 -28.74
CA GLY A 15 -29.03 34.75 -28.62
C GLY A 15 -30.11 34.92 -27.56
N VAL A 16 -29.87 35.71 -26.51
CA VAL A 16 -30.80 35.88 -25.38
C VAL A 16 -31.92 36.89 -25.69
N TYR A 17 -31.70 37.82 -26.62
CA TYR A 17 -32.72 38.81 -27.02
C TYR A 17 -33.76 38.30 -28.03
N MET A 18 -33.53 37.15 -28.67
CA MET A 18 -34.39 36.62 -29.73
C MET A 18 -35.47 35.64 -29.25
N VAL A 19 -35.44 35.22 -27.99
CA VAL A 19 -36.38 34.19 -27.46
C VAL A 19 -37.58 34.80 -26.72
N THR A 20 -37.62 36.12 -26.50
CA THR A 20 -38.76 36.79 -25.84
C THR A 20 -39.91 37.19 -26.77
N PHE A 21 -39.85 36.85 -28.07
CA PHE A 21 -40.88 37.30 -29.04
C PHE A 21 -41.70 36.21 -29.72
N ILE A 22 -41.58 34.95 -29.31
CA ILE A 22 -42.37 33.86 -29.88
C ILE A 22 -43.01 33.10 -28.72
N PHE A 23 -44.33 32.92 -28.77
CA PHE A 23 -45.25 32.37 -27.75
C PHE A 23 -45.87 33.37 -26.77
N THR A 24 -46.87 34.10 -27.26
CA THR A 24 -48.07 34.43 -26.47
C THR A 24 -49.30 33.85 -27.17
N PRO A 25 -49.95 32.80 -26.65
CA PRO A 25 -51.33 32.49 -26.99
C PRO A 25 -52.29 33.26 -26.08
N HIS A 26 -53.39 33.72 -26.66
CA HIS A 26 -54.53 34.33 -26.01
C HIS A 26 -55.06 33.48 -24.84
N ILE A 27 -54.92 33.98 -23.61
CA ILE A 27 -55.77 33.59 -22.48
C ILE A 27 -56.24 34.86 -21.77
N THR A 28 -57.50 35.20 -22.00
CA THR A 28 -58.27 36.19 -21.26
C THR A 28 -58.57 35.65 -19.86
N GLY A 29 -58.04 36.29 -18.81
CA GLY A 29 -58.48 35.99 -17.44
C GLY A 29 -57.42 36.04 -16.32
N TYR A 30 -56.20 36.53 -16.55
CA TYR A 30 -55.21 36.67 -15.48
C TYR A 30 -55.16 38.10 -14.93
N THR A 31 -55.61 38.25 -13.68
CA THR A 31 -55.57 39.50 -12.91
C THR A 31 -54.16 40.09 -12.86
N HIS A 32 -54.09 41.43 -12.84
CA HIS A 32 -52.86 42.24 -12.87
C HIS A 32 -51.79 41.81 -11.83
N LEU A 33 -52.21 41.14 -10.74
CA LEU A 33 -51.35 40.66 -9.66
C LEU A 33 -50.49 39.44 -10.07
N CYS A 34 -51.00 38.54 -10.93
CA CYS A 34 -50.27 37.36 -11.38
C CYS A 34 -49.13 37.72 -12.36
N LYS A 35 -49.38 38.68 -13.26
CA LYS A 35 -48.33 39.21 -14.16
C LYS A 35 -47.19 39.90 -13.39
N LEU A 36 -47.49 40.55 -12.27
CA LEU A 36 -46.49 41.18 -11.41
C LEU A 36 -45.64 40.15 -10.65
N LEU A 37 -46.23 39.02 -10.26
CA LEU A 37 -45.52 37.92 -9.59
C LEU A 37 -44.61 37.14 -10.55
N GLU A 38 -45.06 36.86 -11.77
CA GLU A 38 -44.22 36.22 -12.81
C GLU A 38 -43.02 37.08 -13.19
N VAL A 39 -43.21 38.40 -13.37
CA VAL A 39 -42.12 39.32 -13.71
C VAL A 39 -41.10 39.44 -12.56
N LYS A 40 -41.56 39.41 -11.29
CA LYS A 40 -40.66 39.41 -10.12
C LYS A 40 -39.90 38.10 -9.98
N MET A 41 -40.54 36.96 -10.21
CA MET A 41 -39.90 35.63 -10.20
C MET A 41 -38.85 35.50 -11.31
N ILE A 42 -39.14 36.00 -12.52
CA ILE A 42 -38.19 35.98 -13.63
C ILE A 42 -36.99 36.90 -13.34
N ARG A 43 -37.21 38.09 -12.76
CA ARG A 43 -36.11 38.97 -12.32
C ARG A 43 -35.26 38.35 -11.21
N LEU A 44 -35.89 37.67 -10.25
CA LEU A 44 -35.19 36.97 -9.18
C LEU A 44 -34.35 35.81 -9.73
N PHE A 45 -34.91 35.04 -10.68
CA PHE A 45 -34.22 33.95 -11.35
C PHE A 45 -33.05 34.44 -12.20
N LEU A 46 -33.21 35.55 -12.93
CA LEU A 46 -32.13 36.17 -13.71
C LEU A 46 -31.02 36.75 -12.82
N HIS A 47 -31.35 37.31 -11.66
CA HIS A 47 -30.34 37.72 -10.69
C HIS A 47 -29.63 36.53 -10.05
N LEU A 48 -30.34 35.45 -9.75
CA LEU A 48 -29.73 34.23 -9.23
C LEU A 48 -28.80 33.60 -10.28
N LEU A 49 -29.22 33.57 -11.54
CA LEU A 49 -28.40 33.08 -12.65
C LEU A 49 -27.16 33.97 -12.82
N PHE A 50 -27.30 35.30 -12.75
CA PHE A 50 -26.17 36.24 -12.84
C PHE A 50 -25.19 36.08 -11.68
N VAL A 51 -25.67 35.87 -10.45
CA VAL A 51 -24.82 35.57 -9.27
C VAL A 51 -24.12 34.22 -9.44
N VAL A 52 -24.81 33.19 -9.91
CA VAL A 52 -24.21 31.87 -10.18
C VAL A 52 -23.15 31.97 -11.28
N THR A 53 -23.39 32.73 -12.36
CA THR A 53 -22.40 32.95 -13.41
C THR A 53 -21.20 33.77 -12.93
N ILE A 54 -21.42 34.77 -12.05
CA ILE A 54 -20.31 35.48 -11.38
C ILE A 54 -19.51 34.51 -10.51
N CYS A 55 -20.18 33.70 -9.66
CA CYS A 55 -19.53 32.71 -8.81
C CYS A 55 -18.76 31.65 -9.61
N ILE A 56 -19.28 31.22 -10.77
CA ILE A 56 -18.61 30.28 -11.69
C ILE A 56 -17.45 30.96 -12.43
N SER A 57 -17.57 32.26 -12.76
CA SER A 57 -16.48 33.03 -13.40
C SER A 57 -15.36 33.46 -12.43
N THR A 58 -15.64 33.53 -11.12
CA THR A 58 -14.62 33.69 -10.08
C THR A 58 -14.06 32.35 -9.58
N SER A 59 -14.56 31.22 -10.07
CA SER A 59 -13.97 29.88 -9.84
C SER A 59 -13.10 29.40 -11.01
N VAL A 60 -12.56 30.35 -11.79
CA VAL A 60 -11.35 30.10 -12.59
C VAL A 60 -10.19 29.90 -11.61
N THR A 61 -9.91 28.64 -11.33
CA THR A 61 -8.65 28.09 -10.81
C THR A 61 -7.91 29.02 -9.84
N TRP A 62 -8.34 29.03 -8.58
CA TRP A 62 -7.34 28.94 -7.53
C TRP A 62 -6.76 27.53 -7.63
N SER A 63 -5.76 27.35 -8.49
CA SER A 63 -4.70 26.41 -8.14
C SER A 63 -4.20 26.91 -6.80
N GLU A 64 -4.33 26.09 -5.76
CA GLU A 64 -3.48 26.29 -4.58
C GLU A 64 -2.06 26.50 -5.13
N PRO A 65 -1.33 27.54 -4.71
CA PRO A 65 0.09 27.55 -5.01
C PRO A 65 0.59 26.22 -4.46
N GLU A 66 1.08 25.34 -5.33
CA GLU A 66 1.84 24.16 -4.91
C GLU A 66 2.86 24.69 -3.91
N THR A 67 2.64 24.44 -2.62
CA THR A 67 3.64 24.78 -1.62
C THR A 67 4.83 23.95 -2.04
N PRO A 68 5.94 24.57 -2.48
CA PRO A 68 7.03 23.83 -3.07
C PRO A 68 7.46 22.79 -2.05
N GLU A 69 7.32 21.50 -2.38
CA GLU A 69 7.78 20.42 -1.51
C GLU A 69 9.29 20.54 -1.40
N THR A 70 9.75 21.23 -0.37
CA THR A 70 11.17 21.27 -0.06
C THR A 70 11.56 19.90 0.43
N LYS A 71 12.57 19.28 -0.19
CA LYS A 71 13.08 17.99 0.26
C LYS A 71 14.35 18.20 1.07
N ARG A 72 14.52 17.45 2.15
CA ARG A 72 15.67 17.50 3.04
C ARG A 72 16.48 16.23 2.92
N CYS A 73 17.80 16.36 2.81
CA CYS A 73 18.69 15.22 2.99
C CYS A 73 18.69 14.80 4.47
N PRO A 74 18.37 13.54 4.82
CA PRO A 74 18.39 13.09 6.21
C PRO A 74 19.80 13.09 6.82
N ASP A 75 20.84 12.96 6.00
CA ASP A 75 22.21 12.82 6.48
C ASP A 75 22.91 14.18 6.66
N CYS A 76 22.86 15.06 5.66
CA CYS A 76 23.51 16.38 5.75
C CYS A 76 22.57 17.54 6.10
N GLY A 77 21.26 17.30 6.13
CA GLY A 77 20.25 18.28 6.52
C GLY A 77 19.96 19.37 5.49
N GLN A 78 20.59 19.34 4.31
CA GLN A 78 20.43 20.35 3.25
C GLN A 78 19.07 20.25 2.57
N MET A 79 18.50 21.40 2.22
CA MET A 79 17.19 21.54 1.59
C MET A 79 17.33 21.68 0.06
N TYR A 80 16.42 21.07 -0.68
CA TYR A 80 16.41 20.95 -2.13
C TYR A 80 15.02 21.23 -2.71
N THR A 81 14.96 21.62 -3.98
CA THR A 81 13.72 21.78 -4.75
C THR A 81 13.12 20.42 -5.16
N GLU A 82 11.84 20.43 -5.52
CA GLU A 82 11.01 19.24 -5.75
C GLU A 82 11.53 18.31 -6.87
N ASP A 83 12.24 18.87 -7.85
CA ASP A 83 12.78 18.15 -9.01
C ASP A 83 14.01 17.28 -8.67
N ILE A 84 14.60 17.46 -7.50
CA ILE A 84 15.82 16.76 -7.10
C ILE A 84 15.46 15.54 -6.25
N LYS A 85 15.99 14.38 -6.61
CA LYS A 85 15.72 13.10 -5.89
C LYS A 85 16.82 12.74 -4.89
N PHE A 86 18.05 13.19 -5.14
CA PHE A 86 19.23 12.81 -4.35
C PHE A 86 20.02 14.03 -3.92
N CYS A 87 20.59 13.97 -2.72
CA CYS A 87 21.45 14.99 -2.18
C CYS A 87 22.71 15.18 -3.01
N GLY A 88 22.98 16.41 -3.47
CA GLY A 88 24.19 16.74 -4.22
C GLY A 88 25.50 16.65 -3.42
N LYS A 89 25.45 16.37 -2.11
CA LYS A 89 26.62 16.32 -1.22
C LYS A 89 27.02 14.89 -0.84
N ASP A 90 26.04 14.01 -0.61
CA ASP A 90 26.26 12.64 -0.14
C ASP A 90 25.50 11.57 -0.96
N GLY A 91 24.60 11.98 -1.86
CA GLY A 91 23.85 11.08 -2.71
C GLY A 91 22.68 10.37 -2.02
N THR A 92 22.34 10.76 -0.81
CA THR A 92 21.21 10.19 -0.07
C THR A 92 19.89 10.66 -0.66
N GLU A 93 18.91 9.76 -0.72
CA GLU A 93 17.57 10.09 -1.21
C GLU A 93 16.91 11.14 -0.30
N LEU A 94 16.34 12.16 -0.93
CA LEU A 94 15.81 13.32 -0.22
C LEU A 94 14.40 13.05 0.27
N LEU A 95 14.13 13.39 1.53
CA LEU A 95 12.81 13.24 2.15
C LEU A 95 12.01 14.53 2.02
N ALA A 96 10.77 14.47 1.58
CA ALA A 96 9.88 15.63 1.61
C ALA A 96 9.74 16.15 3.06
N VAL A 97 9.88 17.45 3.27
CA VAL A 97 9.66 18.10 4.57
C VAL A 97 8.67 19.24 4.44
N GLU A 98 7.76 19.33 5.41
CA GLU A 98 6.80 20.44 5.51
C GLU A 98 7.53 21.73 5.90
N ALA A 99 7.15 22.85 5.28
CA ALA A 99 7.76 24.16 5.54
C ALA A 99 7.45 24.65 6.97
N GLU A 100 8.48 25.01 7.74
CA GLU A 100 8.28 25.62 9.05
C GLU A 100 7.64 27.01 8.91
N LEU A 101 6.59 27.31 9.67
CA LEU A 101 5.91 28.62 9.67
C LEU A 101 6.41 29.48 10.85
N ILE A 102 6.65 30.78 10.63
CA ILE A 102 7.18 31.74 11.60
C ILE A 102 6.37 33.04 11.56
N CYS A 103 6.13 33.63 12.73
CA CYS A 103 5.50 34.95 12.81
C CYS A 103 6.45 36.04 12.29
N PRO A 104 6.05 36.86 11.29
CA PRO A 104 6.88 37.93 10.75
C PRO A 104 7.10 39.09 11.73
N LYS A 105 6.28 39.19 12.79
CA LYS A 105 6.36 40.27 13.79
C LYS A 105 7.16 39.89 15.02
N CYS A 106 6.91 38.71 15.61
CA CYS A 106 7.58 38.29 16.84
C CYS A 106 8.63 37.19 16.67
N GLY A 107 8.77 36.61 15.47
CA GLY A 107 9.77 35.59 15.16
C GLY A 107 9.55 34.22 15.82
N GLN A 108 8.39 33.97 16.43
CA GLN A 108 8.07 32.66 17.00
C GLN A 108 7.63 31.68 15.92
N ARG A 109 8.06 30.42 16.02
CA ARG A 109 7.60 29.32 15.17
C ARG A 109 6.14 28.99 15.52
N GLY A 110 5.32 28.80 14.49
CA GLY A 110 3.99 28.24 14.62
C GLY A 110 4.07 26.75 14.96
N GLU A 111 3.13 26.27 15.77
CA GLU A 111 2.96 24.83 15.95
C GLU A 111 2.24 24.24 14.72
N LEU A 112 2.35 22.92 14.53
CA LEU A 112 1.76 22.22 13.38
C LEU A 112 0.25 22.54 13.26
N GLY A 113 -0.15 23.09 12.12
CA GLY A 113 -1.54 23.46 11.81
C GLY A 113 -1.97 24.87 12.22
N GLU A 114 -1.08 25.70 12.75
CA GLU A 114 -1.39 27.11 13.05
C GLU A 114 -1.20 28.03 11.85
N THR A 115 -2.16 28.92 11.62
CA THR A 115 -2.09 29.94 10.55
C THR A 115 -1.85 31.35 11.08
N PHE A 116 -2.02 31.58 12.38
CA PHE A 116 -1.83 32.88 13.03
C PHE A 116 -1.02 32.75 14.31
N CYS A 117 -0.15 33.72 14.57
CA CYS A 117 0.69 33.75 15.75
C CYS A 117 -0.15 33.93 17.02
N ARG A 118 0.04 33.04 18.01
CA ARG A 118 -0.65 33.10 19.31
C ARG A 118 -0.41 34.40 20.09
N ASN A 119 0.74 35.06 19.88
CA ASN A 119 1.12 36.24 20.65
C ASN A 119 0.55 37.54 20.10
N ASP A 120 0.56 37.71 18.78
CA ASP A 120 0.24 39.01 18.15
C ASP A 120 -0.81 38.92 17.04
N GLY A 121 -1.31 37.71 16.76
CA GLY A 121 -2.35 37.47 15.76
C GLY A 121 -1.93 37.74 14.32
N ALA A 122 -0.64 37.98 14.05
CA ALA A 122 -0.16 38.08 12.68
C ALA A 122 -0.25 36.72 11.98
N GLU A 123 -0.56 36.73 10.69
CA GLU A 123 -0.51 35.52 9.87
C GLU A 123 0.90 34.95 9.89
N LEU A 124 1.02 33.65 10.14
CA LEU A 124 2.31 32.97 10.15
C LEU A 124 2.77 32.82 8.71
N GLU A 125 3.99 33.28 8.42
CA GLU A 125 4.58 33.20 7.11
C GLU A 125 5.60 32.05 7.08
N PRO A 126 5.82 31.36 5.95
CA PRO A 126 6.90 30.40 5.85
C PRO A 126 8.21 31.04 6.31
N ALA A 127 8.96 30.31 7.16
CA ALA A 127 10.28 30.73 7.58
C ALA A 127 11.06 31.18 6.33
N PRO A 128 11.72 32.36 6.35
CA PRO A 128 12.50 32.79 5.20
C PRO A 128 13.49 31.66 4.92
N ALA A 129 13.30 31.00 3.77
CA ALA A 129 14.14 29.88 3.39
C ALA A 129 15.58 30.38 3.47
N GLU A 130 16.40 29.72 4.30
CA GLU A 130 17.84 29.77 4.04
C GLU A 130 17.96 29.46 2.56
N LYS A 131 18.53 30.42 1.81
CA LYS A 131 18.46 30.45 0.34
C LYS A 131 18.56 29.01 -0.17
N PRO A 132 17.56 28.48 -0.90
CA PRO A 132 17.69 27.16 -1.49
C PRO A 132 19.06 27.15 -2.16
N GLY A 133 19.90 26.20 -1.75
CA GLY A 133 21.19 26.01 -2.41
C GLY A 133 20.89 25.98 -3.89
N ALA A 134 21.69 26.69 -4.69
CA ALA A 134 21.53 26.67 -6.14
C ALA A 134 21.24 25.23 -6.60
N ALA A 135 20.34 25.06 -7.57
CA ALA A 135 20.08 23.77 -8.22
C ALA A 135 21.42 23.04 -8.32
N PRO A 136 21.56 21.81 -7.76
CA PRO A 136 22.85 21.18 -7.67
C PRO A 136 23.42 21.21 -9.07
N GLU A 137 24.61 21.78 -9.19
CA GLU A 137 25.44 21.56 -10.36
C GLU A 137 25.33 20.07 -10.65
N GLU A 138 24.95 19.73 -11.89
CA GLU A 138 24.89 18.37 -12.39
C GLU A 138 26.10 17.65 -11.82
N LEU A 139 25.87 16.66 -10.94
CA LEU A 139 26.92 16.09 -10.09
C LEU A 139 28.13 15.81 -10.98
N THR A 140 29.26 16.43 -10.65
CA THR A 140 30.42 16.30 -11.49
C THR A 140 30.80 14.83 -11.57
N LYS A 141 31.42 14.42 -12.67
CA LYS A 141 31.86 13.02 -12.83
C LYS A 141 32.74 12.58 -11.66
N GLU A 142 33.45 13.51 -11.05
CA GLU A 142 34.27 13.34 -9.86
C GLU A 142 33.43 13.06 -8.60
N GLN A 143 32.31 13.77 -8.41
CA GLN A 143 31.40 13.53 -7.28
C GLN A 143 30.68 12.17 -7.39
N LEU A 144 30.23 11.80 -8.60
CA LEU A 144 29.62 10.49 -8.83
C LEU A 144 30.61 9.34 -8.58
N LYS A 145 31.87 9.52 -8.97
CA LYS A 145 32.96 8.56 -8.66
C LYS A 145 33.21 8.42 -7.17
N GLU A 146 33.24 9.53 -6.44
CA GLU A 146 33.46 9.51 -4.99
C GLU A 146 32.27 8.85 -4.26
N MET A 147 31.05 9.07 -4.72
CA MET A 147 29.86 8.38 -4.20
C MET A 147 29.89 6.87 -4.47
N ALA A 148 30.20 6.46 -5.70
CA ALA A 148 30.36 5.06 -6.08
C ALA A 148 31.41 4.36 -5.22
N LYS A 149 32.54 5.03 -4.96
CA LYS A 149 33.60 4.54 -4.08
C LYS A 149 33.11 4.31 -2.65
N LYS A 150 32.45 5.29 -2.03
CA LYS A 150 31.92 5.16 -0.65
C LYS A 150 30.91 4.02 -0.51
N ARG A 151 30.01 3.87 -1.49
CA ARG A 151 29.04 2.76 -1.51
C ARG A 151 29.72 1.40 -1.68
N THR A 152 30.79 1.35 -2.46
CA THR A 152 31.60 0.15 -2.65
C THR A 152 32.33 -0.25 -1.36
N GLU A 153 32.93 0.70 -0.65
CA GLU A 153 33.56 0.47 0.67
C GLU A 153 32.54 -0.03 1.71
N LYS A 154 31.34 0.55 1.72
CA LYS A 154 30.25 0.07 2.58
C LYS A 154 29.81 -1.35 2.22
N ALA A 155 29.68 -1.65 0.92
CA ALA A 155 29.35 -2.99 0.47
C ALA A 155 30.42 -4.01 0.90
N ASP A 156 31.71 -3.64 0.84
CA ASP A 156 32.81 -4.51 1.29
C ASP A 156 32.71 -4.82 2.78
N GLN A 157 32.44 -3.82 3.62
CA GLN A 157 32.20 -4.02 5.05
C GLN A 157 31.02 -4.98 5.29
N LEU A 158 29.91 -4.79 4.57
CA LEU A 158 28.73 -5.65 4.69
C LEU A 158 29.02 -7.09 4.24
N ILE A 159 29.86 -7.29 3.23
CA ILE A 159 30.30 -8.62 2.78
C ILE A 159 31.15 -9.30 3.85
N GLU A 160 32.10 -8.59 4.45
CA GLU A 160 32.94 -9.10 5.54
C GLU A 160 32.11 -9.51 6.77
N GLU A 161 31.05 -8.75 7.06
CA GLU A 161 30.10 -9.00 8.14
C GLU A 161 29.00 -10.02 7.77
N ALA A 162 29.02 -10.57 6.54
CA ALA A 162 28.06 -11.53 6.00
C ALA A 162 26.60 -11.02 5.83
N TYR A 163 26.40 -9.70 5.72
CA TYR A 163 25.12 -9.07 5.37
C TYR A 163 24.93 -8.98 3.85
N PHE A 164 24.77 -10.14 3.20
CA PHE A 164 24.79 -10.24 1.73
C PHE A 164 23.63 -9.54 1.01
N GLU A 165 22.43 -9.45 1.61
CA GLU A 165 21.30 -8.74 1.01
C GLU A 165 21.51 -7.21 1.01
N ASP A 166 22.07 -6.66 2.08
CA ASP A 166 22.39 -5.23 2.18
C ASP A 166 23.56 -4.86 1.27
N ALA A 167 24.58 -5.72 1.21
CA ALA A 167 25.69 -5.58 0.26
C ALA A 167 25.20 -5.60 -1.20
N LEU A 168 24.25 -6.48 -1.53
CA LEU A 168 23.64 -6.54 -2.86
C LEU A 168 22.99 -5.20 -3.23
N ASN A 169 22.21 -4.61 -2.33
CA ASN A 169 21.54 -3.33 -2.56
C ASN A 169 22.53 -2.18 -2.80
N GLU A 170 23.62 -2.12 -2.03
CA GLU A 170 24.65 -1.09 -2.23
C GLU A 170 25.38 -1.29 -3.58
N LEU A 171 25.73 -2.53 -3.94
CA LEU A 171 26.41 -2.81 -5.22
C LEU A 171 25.53 -2.54 -6.45
N LEU A 172 24.22 -2.84 -6.38
CA LEU A 172 23.30 -2.52 -7.48
C LEU A 172 23.19 -1.01 -7.71
N ARG A 173 23.24 -0.20 -6.65
CA ARG A 173 23.28 1.26 -6.76
C ARG A 173 24.59 1.76 -7.36
N VAL A 174 25.73 1.11 -7.06
CA VAL A 174 26.99 1.42 -7.74
C VAL A 174 26.91 1.09 -9.22
N LEU A 175 26.27 -0.02 -9.58
CA LEU A 175 26.10 -0.44 -10.96
C LEU A 175 25.21 0.51 -11.78
N GLU A 176 24.25 1.18 -11.15
CA GLU A 176 23.46 2.26 -11.79
C GLU A 176 24.35 3.48 -12.16
N LEU A 177 25.40 3.73 -11.40
CA LEU A 177 26.33 4.85 -11.62
C LEU A 177 27.41 4.50 -12.66
N ASP A 178 27.98 3.30 -12.57
CA ASP A 178 28.98 2.80 -13.52
C ASP A 178 28.69 1.33 -13.88
N PRO A 179 27.88 1.08 -14.93
CA PRO A 179 27.62 -0.26 -15.42
C PRO A 179 28.85 -0.96 -15.99
N SER A 180 29.95 -0.24 -16.22
CA SER A 180 31.16 -0.75 -16.85
C SER A 180 32.29 -1.09 -15.87
N ASP A 181 32.05 -0.98 -14.56
CA ASP A 181 33.04 -1.33 -13.54
C ASP A 181 33.13 -2.85 -13.33
N PRO A 182 34.23 -3.51 -13.78
CA PRO A 182 34.39 -4.95 -13.62
C PRO A 182 34.46 -5.38 -12.14
N SER A 183 34.94 -4.52 -11.24
CA SER A 183 35.08 -4.85 -9.83
C SER A 183 33.72 -5.04 -9.14
N VAL A 184 32.73 -4.22 -9.52
CA VAL A 184 31.35 -4.30 -9.02
C VAL A 184 30.68 -5.57 -9.51
N HIS A 185 30.86 -5.89 -10.80
CA HIS A 185 30.39 -7.15 -11.38
C HIS A 185 30.99 -8.39 -10.68
N TYR A 186 32.29 -8.38 -10.38
CA TYR A 186 32.93 -9.45 -9.62
C TYR A 186 32.32 -9.62 -8.22
N LYS A 187 32.13 -8.51 -7.49
CA LYS A 187 31.53 -8.51 -6.14
C LYS A 187 30.09 -9.00 -6.18
N LEU A 188 29.28 -8.53 -7.14
CA LEU A 188 27.92 -9.03 -7.36
C LEU A 188 27.91 -10.53 -7.64
N GLY A 189 28.85 -11.03 -8.45
CA GLY A 189 29.04 -12.46 -8.68
C GLY A 189 29.21 -13.25 -7.39
N GLY A 190 30.10 -12.78 -6.50
CA GLY A 190 30.32 -13.40 -5.18
C GLY A 190 29.10 -13.30 -4.25
N VAL A 191 28.44 -12.14 -4.19
CA VAL A 191 27.26 -11.92 -3.34
C VAL A 191 26.09 -12.80 -3.80
N TYR A 192 25.79 -12.85 -5.10
CA TYR A 192 24.74 -13.72 -5.64
C TYR A 192 25.04 -15.21 -5.42
N TRP A 193 26.32 -15.61 -5.48
CA TRP A 193 26.71 -16.97 -5.11
C TRP A 193 26.30 -17.27 -3.66
N GLN A 194 26.65 -16.41 -2.70
CA GLN A 194 26.35 -16.62 -1.28
C GLN A 194 24.84 -16.64 -1.00
N LEU A 195 24.07 -15.84 -1.75
CA LEU A 195 22.61 -15.83 -1.69
C LEU A 195 21.95 -17.03 -2.40
N GLY A 196 22.74 -17.89 -3.07
CA GLY A 196 22.26 -19.09 -3.76
C GLY A 196 21.68 -18.83 -5.17
N ASP A 197 21.73 -17.60 -5.67
CA ASP A 197 21.33 -17.26 -7.05
C ASP A 197 22.51 -17.45 -8.02
N LYS A 198 22.77 -18.72 -8.33
CA LYS A 198 23.88 -19.12 -9.22
C LYS A 198 23.76 -18.52 -10.62
N LYS A 199 22.55 -18.29 -11.12
CA LYS A 199 22.32 -17.75 -12.47
C LYS A 199 22.74 -16.29 -12.54
N SER A 200 22.34 -15.48 -11.54
CA SER A 200 22.78 -14.09 -11.46
C SER A 200 24.28 -14.00 -11.16
N ALA A 201 24.81 -14.91 -10.34
CA ALA A 201 26.26 -15.01 -10.09
C ALA A 201 27.05 -15.22 -11.39
N LEU A 202 26.68 -16.22 -12.21
CA LEU A 202 27.28 -16.47 -13.52
C LEU A 202 27.17 -15.27 -14.45
N LYS A 203 25.97 -14.67 -14.55
CA LYS A 203 25.73 -13.49 -15.39
C LYS A 203 26.70 -12.35 -15.05
N HIS A 204 26.88 -12.05 -13.77
CA HIS A 204 27.75 -10.95 -13.35
C HIS A 204 29.25 -11.29 -13.51
N LEU A 205 29.67 -12.54 -13.29
CA LEU A 205 31.05 -12.96 -13.54
C LEU A 205 31.39 -12.99 -15.04
N ASP A 206 30.46 -13.40 -15.90
CA ASP A 206 30.61 -13.33 -17.36
C ASP A 206 30.76 -11.89 -17.84
N GLU A 207 29.94 -10.98 -17.30
CA GLU A 207 30.04 -9.56 -17.62
C GLU A 207 31.36 -8.96 -17.12
N CYS A 208 31.82 -9.38 -15.94
CA CYS A 208 33.15 -9.02 -15.42
C CYS A 208 34.26 -9.44 -16.41
N LEU A 209 34.21 -10.67 -16.93
CA LEU A 209 35.17 -11.16 -17.92
C LEU A 209 35.16 -10.37 -19.23
N LYS A 210 33.99 -9.88 -19.67
CA LYS A 210 33.89 -9.01 -20.87
C LYS A 210 34.54 -7.64 -20.65
N LEU A 211 34.44 -7.10 -19.44
CA LEU A 211 34.91 -5.76 -19.10
C LEU A 211 36.40 -5.70 -18.74
N ILE A 212 36.98 -6.78 -18.22
CA ILE A 212 38.43 -6.86 -17.94
C ILE A 212 39.21 -6.91 -19.28
N PRO A 213 40.35 -6.23 -19.43
CA PRO A 213 41.22 -6.35 -20.60
C PRO A 213 41.78 -7.77 -20.79
N TYR A 214 42.04 -8.19 -22.03
CA TYR A 214 42.52 -9.54 -22.33
C TYR A 214 43.93 -9.80 -21.74
N GLU A 215 44.74 -8.75 -21.65
CA GLU A 215 46.11 -8.80 -21.14
C GLU A 215 46.19 -9.09 -19.64
N ASN A 216 45.11 -8.84 -18.88
CA ASN A 216 45.03 -9.13 -17.45
C ASN A 216 44.73 -10.63 -17.20
N THR A 217 45.70 -11.46 -17.56
CA THR A 217 45.54 -12.92 -17.64
C THR A 217 45.29 -13.54 -16.26
N GLU A 218 45.88 -12.99 -15.20
CA GLU A 218 45.73 -13.50 -13.83
C GLU A 218 44.31 -13.29 -13.27
N ALA A 219 43.76 -12.07 -13.40
CA ALA A 219 42.40 -11.78 -12.96
C ALA A 219 41.36 -12.59 -13.75
N ARG A 220 41.56 -12.74 -15.08
CA ARG A 220 40.69 -13.57 -15.92
C ARG A 220 40.71 -15.04 -15.49
N GLN A 221 41.90 -15.63 -15.28
CA GLN A 221 42.02 -17.03 -14.85
C GLN A 221 41.34 -17.27 -13.50
N GLN A 222 41.43 -16.32 -12.56
CA GLN A 222 40.74 -16.43 -11.28
C GLN A 222 39.22 -16.47 -11.45
N ILE A 223 38.66 -15.56 -12.27
CA ILE A 223 37.22 -15.48 -12.51
C ILE A 223 36.73 -16.69 -13.31
N GLU A 224 37.45 -17.10 -14.36
CA GLU A 224 37.18 -18.31 -15.13
C GLU A 224 37.18 -19.56 -14.23
N GLY A 225 38.07 -19.62 -13.24
CA GLY A 225 38.06 -20.68 -12.23
C GLY A 225 36.82 -20.67 -11.34
N TYR A 226 36.25 -19.51 -11.01
CA TYR A 226 34.97 -19.42 -10.30
C TYR A 226 33.77 -19.77 -11.18
N VAL A 227 33.77 -19.32 -12.44
CA VAL A 227 32.76 -19.68 -13.44
C VAL A 227 32.72 -21.19 -13.64
N ALA A 228 33.88 -21.84 -13.85
CA ALA A 228 33.96 -23.28 -14.01
C ALA A 228 33.41 -24.04 -12.78
N LYS A 229 33.67 -23.55 -11.56
CA LYS A 229 33.09 -24.13 -10.33
C LYS A 229 31.58 -23.93 -10.25
N LEU A 230 31.06 -22.78 -10.68
CA LEU A 230 29.60 -22.52 -10.75
C LEU A 230 28.93 -23.41 -11.78
N GLU A 231 29.50 -23.51 -12.97
CA GLU A 231 29.01 -24.35 -14.07
C GLU A 231 29.07 -25.83 -13.70
N GLU A 232 30.15 -26.30 -13.05
CA GLU A 232 30.21 -27.65 -12.48
C GLU A 232 29.15 -27.85 -11.40
N ALA A 233 28.94 -26.88 -10.51
CA ALA A 233 27.89 -26.92 -9.48
C ALA A 233 26.45 -26.79 -10.04
N GLU A 234 26.29 -26.31 -11.28
CA GLU A 234 25.02 -26.22 -12.00
C GLU A 234 24.76 -27.51 -12.80
N THR A 235 25.79 -28.05 -13.46
CA THR A 235 25.73 -29.29 -14.26
C THR A 235 25.74 -30.56 -13.41
N SER A 236 26.33 -30.53 -12.21
CA SER A 236 26.37 -31.67 -11.26
C SER A 236 25.04 -31.97 -10.58
N LEU A 237 24.04 -31.08 -10.68
CA LEU A 237 22.66 -31.42 -10.32
C LEU A 237 21.96 -31.95 -11.56
N LYS A 238 22.04 -33.27 -11.78
CA LYS A 238 21.26 -33.93 -12.83
C LYS A 238 19.78 -33.54 -12.65
N PRO A 239 19.01 -33.25 -13.71
CA PRO A 239 17.59 -32.90 -13.60
C PRO A 239 16.78 -33.84 -12.71
N ARG A 240 17.09 -35.15 -12.74
CA ARG A 240 16.51 -36.17 -11.85
C ARG A 240 16.84 -35.98 -10.38
N GLU A 241 18.03 -35.49 -10.03
CA GLU A 241 18.41 -35.20 -8.64
C GLU A 241 17.78 -33.89 -8.15
N LYS A 242 17.60 -32.91 -9.04
CA LYS A 242 16.83 -31.69 -8.75
C LYS A 242 15.36 -32.01 -8.50
N GLU A 243 14.76 -32.85 -9.34
CA GLU A 243 13.39 -33.34 -9.20
C GLU A 243 13.22 -34.18 -7.92
N LYS A 244 14.16 -35.10 -7.66
CA LYS A 244 14.19 -35.86 -6.40
C LYS A 244 14.32 -34.97 -5.17
N ARG A 245 15.21 -33.97 -5.18
CA ARG A 245 15.34 -33.01 -4.07
C ARG A 245 14.07 -32.19 -3.84
N LEU A 246 13.34 -31.86 -4.91
CA LEU A 246 12.07 -31.16 -4.81
C LEU A 246 10.99 -32.07 -4.22
N GLN A 247 10.92 -33.33 -4.66
CA GLN A 247 10.06 -34.35 -4.06
C GLN A 247 10.38 -34.55 -2.57
N ASP A 248 11.66 -34.75 -2.21
CA ASP A 248 12.09 -34.92 -0.82
C ASP A 248 11.70 -33.70 0.05
N LYS A 249 11.79 -32.48 -0.50
CA LYS A 249 11.33 -31.25 0.17
C LYS A 249 9.82 -31.20 0.35
N GLU A 250 9.05 -31.57 -0.67
CA GLU A 250 7.59 -31.59 -0.63
C GLU A 250 7.07 -32.66 0.33
N GLU A 251 7.70 -33.84 0.36
CA GLU A 251 7.40 -34.90 1.33
C GLU A 251 7.67 -34.44 2.76
N ARG A 252 8.86 -33.86 3.02
CA ARG A 252 9.18 -33.29 4.34
C ARG A 252 8.18 -32.22 4.76
N LYS A 253 7.83 -31.29 3.86
CA LYS A 253 6.84 -30.25 4.13
C LYS A 253 5.48 -30.86 4.46
N SER A 254 5.05 -31.84 3.67
CA SER A 254 3.78 -32.54 3.87
C SER A 254 3.73 -33.23 5.23
N GLU A 255 4.83 -33.83 5.68
CA GLU A 255 4.93 -34.46 7.00
C GLU A 255 4.83 -33.45 8.14
N ILE A 256 5.54 -32.31 8.03
CA ILE A 256 5.47 -31.20 8.99
C ILE A 256 4.04 -30.65 9.10
N MET A 257 3.42 -30.34 7.95
CA MET A 257 2.08 -29.73 7.92
C MET A 257 1.01 -30.69 8.46
N LYS A 258 1.09 -31.96 8.07
CA LYS A 258 0.16 -32.99 8.55
C LYS A 258 0.25 -33.16 10.06
N LYS A 259 1.46 -33.30 10.61
CA LYS A 259 1.67 -33.42 12.06
C LYS A 259 1.14 -32.19 12.79
N ALA A 260 1.44 -30.99 12.28
CA ALA A 260 1.01 -29.76 12.93
C ALA A 260 -0.52 -29.61 12.96
N LEU A 261 -1.22 -30.03 11.89
CA LEU A 261 -2.69 -30.10 11.86
C LEU A 261 -3.24 -31.14 12.84
N GLU A 262 -2.63 -32.32 12.95
CA GLU A 262 -3.05 -33.35 13.92
C GLU A 262 -2.97 -32.82 15.37
N GLU A 263 -1.97 -31.99 15.67
CA GLU A 263 -1.74 -31.43 17.00
C GLU A 263 -2.55 -30.16 17.29
N ASN A 264 -2.79 -29.30 16.29
CA ASN A 264 -3.29 -27.93 16.50
C ASN A 264 -4.59 -27.58 15.74
N ARG A 265 -5.19 -28.50 14.99
CA ARG A 265 -6.39 -28.21 14.18
C ARG A 265 -7.50 -27.53 14.98
N SER A 266 -7.83 -28.06 16.15
CA SER A 266 -8.91 -27.51 16.99
C SER A 266 -8.66 -26.04 17.34
N LYS A 267 -7.42 -25.67 17.67
CA LYS A 267 -7.01 -24.30 17.97
C LYS A 267 -7.16 -23.38 16.76
N TRP A 268 -6.66 -23.81 15.59
CA TRP A 268 -6.67 -22.96 14.40
C TRP A 268 -8.03 -22.87 13.71
N GLU A 269 -8.93 -23.82 13.97
CA GLU A 269 -10.33 -23.78 13.51
C GLU A 269 -11.25 -23.02 14.48
N GLU A 270 -10.75 -22.55 15.64
CA GLU A 270 -11.52 -21.72 16.56
C GLU A 270 -12.03 -20.44 15.88
N MET A 271 -13.33 -20.21 16.03
CA MET A 271 -13.98 -18.96 15.61
C MET A 271 -14.58 -18.27 16.83
N VAL A 272 -14.54 -16.96 16.84
CA VAL A 272 -15.18 -16.14 17.86
C VAL A 272 -16.51 -15.59 17.33
N VAL A 273 -17.52 -15.50 18.20
CA VAL A 273 -18.81 -14.92 17.86
C VAL A 273 -18.74 -13.39 18.03
N VAL A 274 -19.10 -12.67 16.97
CA VAL A 274 -19.36 -11.24 17.03
C VAL A 274 -20.88 -11.05 17.10
N PRO A 275 -21.43 -10.52 18.20
CA PRO A 275 -22.87 -10.44 18.40
C PRO A 275 -23.51 -9.44 17.43
N ALA A 276 -24.78 -9.70 17.06
CA ALA A 276 -25.58 -8.79 16.27
C ALA A 276 -25.70 -7.42 16.97
N GLY A 277 -25.80 -6.36 16.19
CA GLY A 277 -26.02 -5.02 16.71
C GLY A 277 -25.27 -3.93 15.99
N ILE A 278 -25.51 -2.71 16.43
CA ILE A 278 -24.93 -1.49 15.89
C ILE A 278 -23.49 -1.34 16.39
N PHE A 279 -22.59 -0.94 15.49
CA PHE A 279 -21.26 -0.45 15.82
C PHE A 279 -20.95 0.82 15.03
N VAL A 280 -19.92 1.52 15.47
CA VAL A 280 -19.44 2.75 14.86
C VAL A 280 -18.36 2.43 13.82
N MET A 281 -18.73 2.48 12.55
CA MET A 281 -17.85 2.22 11.41
C MET A 281 -17.19 3.52 10.93
N GLY A 282 -15.89 3.48 10.67
CA GLY A 282 -15.10 4.59 10.15
C GLY A 282 -14.51 5.54 11.20
N SER A 283 -13.66 6.43 10.70
CA SER A 283 -12.92 7.42 11.47
C SER A 283 -13.69 8.74 11.55
N ASN A 284 -13.45 9.49 12.63
CA ASN A 284 -14.01 10.84 12.76
C ASN A 284 -13.20 11.82 11.89
N PHE A 285 -13.84 12.86 11.34
CA PHE A 285 -13.15 13.91 10.57
C PHE A 285 -12.05 14.64 11.37
N ARG A 286 -12.12 14.57 12.71
CA ARG A 286 -11.17 15.16 13.64
C ARG A 286 -9.96 14.28 13.93
N ASP A 287 -9.97 13.01 13.56
CA ASP A 287 -8.79 12.16 13.74
C ASP A 287 -7.68 12.65 12.79
N GLU A 288 -6.44 12.69 13.27
CA GLU A 288 -5.28 13.02 12.44
C GLU A 288 -5.14 11.97 11.32
N MET A 289 -5.36 12.40 10.09
CA MET A 289 -5.30 11.54 8.91
C MET A 289 -5.03 12.39 7.66
N SER A 290 -4.39 11.80 6.66
CA SER A 290 -4.18 12.44 5.36
C SER A 290 -5.52 12.73 4.66
N GLU A 291 -5.52 13.62 3.66
CA GLU A 291 -6.74 13.93 2.92
C GLU A 291 -7.34 12.69 2.22
N ASN A 292 -6.48 11.85 1.63
CA ASN A 292 -6.90 10.56 1.07
C ASN A 292 -7.60 9.68 2.10
N ALA A 293 -7.06 9.61 3.32
CA ALA A 293 -7.69 8.87 4.39
C ALA A 293 -9.02 9.47 4.84
N ARG A 294 -9.17 10.81 4.86
CA ARG A 294 -10.46 11.45 5.11
C ARG A 294 -11.50 11.01 4.09
N LEU A 295 -11.13 10.92 2.82
CA LEU A 295 -12.05 10.47 1.79
C LEU A 295 -12.48 9.02 2.00
N GLU A 296 -11.56 8.15 2.41
CA GLU A 296 -11.74 6.70 2.46
C GLU A 296 -12.41 6.22 3.75
N GLU A 297 -12.06 6.79 4.89
CA GLU A 297 -12.43 6.30 6.22
C GLU A 297 -13.61 7.07 6.84
N THR A 298 -14.05 8.17 6.22
CA THR A 298 -15.13 9.03 6.73
C THR A 298 -16.37 9.01 5.81
N PRO A 299 -17.57 9.33 6.31
CA PRO A 299 -17.89 9.68 7.70
C PRO A 299 -17.87 8.47 8.62
N GLN A 300 -17.60 8.74 9.89
CA GLN A 300 -17.99 7.83 10.96
C GLN A 300 -19.52 7.68 10.96
N ARG A 301 -20.02 6.46 10.99
CA ARG A 301 -21.45 6.17 10.87
C ARG A 301 -21.87 4.92 11.64
N GLU A 302 -23.14 4.86 12.01
CA GLU A 302 -23.73 3.68 12.63
C GLU A 302 -24.03 2.62 11.57
N VAL A 303 -23.53 1.41 11.81
CA VAL A 303 -23.80 0.23 10.98
C VAL A 303 -24.30 -0.90 11.86
N TYR A 304 -25.45 -1.46 11.50
CA TYR A 304 -25.95 -2.70 12.06
C TYR A 304 -25.36 -3.89 11.30
N LEU A 305 -24.86 -4.87 12.04
CA LEU A 305 -24.50 -6.18 11.52
C LEU A 305 -25.28 -7.26 12.25
N ASP A 306 -25.68 -8.30 11.52
CA ASP A 306 -26.14 -9.56 12.11
C ASP A 306 -25.01 -10.21 12.93
N ALA A 307 -25.35 -11.24 13.70
CA ALA A 307 -24.32 -12.03 14.38
C ALA A 307 -23.57 -12.87 13.34
N PHE A 308 -22.26 -13.01 13.53
CA PHE A 308 -21.42 -13.86 12.68
C PHE A 308 -20.29 -14.46 13.51
N TYR A 309 -19.71 -15.52 12.99
CA TYR A 309 -18.46 -16.08 13.47
C TYR A 309 -17.31 -15.52 12.64
N ILE A 310 -16.18 -15.21 13.26
CA ILE A 310 -14.92 -14.87 12.58
C ILE A 310 -13.80 -15.73 13.12
N ASP A 311 -12.89 -16.14 12.25
CA ASP A 311 -11.70 -16.88 12.66
C ASP A 311 -10.92 -16.10 13.72
N LYS A 312 -10.57 -16.80 14.81
CA LYS A 312 -9.83 -16.22 15.93
C LYS A 312 -8.43 -15.75 15.51
N TYR A 313 -7.85 -16.43 14.53
CA TYR A 313 -6.51 -16.23 13.98
C TYR A 313 -6.60 -16.11 12.45
N GLU A 314 -5.58 -15.55 11.80
CA GLU A 314 -5.41 -15.67 10.35
C GLU A 314 -5.27 -17.13 9.92
N VAL A 315 -5.62 -17.44 8.66
CA VAL A 315 -5.42 -18.78 8.10
C VAL A 315 -3.93 -19.10 8.08
N THR A 316 -3.56 -20.24 8.64
CA THR A 316 -2.16 -20.67 8.76
C THR A 316 -1.63 -21.37 7.51
N ASN A 317 -0.32 -21.45 7.37
CA ASN A 317 0.34 -22.26 6.33
C ASN A 317 -0.12 -23.72 6.33
N ALA A 318 -0.27 -24.34 7.50
CA ALA A 318 -0.70 -25.74 7.60
C ALA A 318 -2.16 -25.93 7.15
N GLN A 319 -3.04 -25.01 7.54
CA GLN A 319 -4.43 -25.01 7.05
C GLN A 319 -4.49 -24.85 5.53
N TYR A 320 -3.75 -23.89 4.98
CA TYR A 320 -3.70 -23.67 3.54
C TYR A 320 -3.08 -24.84 2.77
N TRP A 321 -2.07 -25.52 3.34
CA TRP A 321 -1.53 -26.76 2.77
C TRP A 321 -2.60 -27.85 2.62
N ALA A 322 -3.51 -28.01 3.60
CA ALA A 322 -4.60 -28.98 3.49
C ALA A 322 -5.55 -28.67 2.32
N PHE A 323 -5.82 -27.39 2.07
CA PHE A 323 -6.56 -26.94 0.90
C PHE A 323 -5.82 -27.27 -0.40
N LEU A 324 -4.52 -26.93 -0.50
CA LEU A 324 -3.72 -27.25 -1.69
C LEU A 324 -3.67 -28.75 -1.97
N LYS A 325 -3.49 -29.56 -0.92
CA LYS A 325 -3.51 -31.02 -1.04
C LYS A 325 -4.84 -31.51 -1.61
N HIS A 326 -5.97 -31.00 -1.09
CA HIS A 326 -7.29 -31.34 -1.59
C HIS A 326 -7.44 -30.99 -3.08
N VAL A 327 -7.12 -29.75 -3.47
CA VAL A 327 -7.23 -29.31 -4.87
C VAL A 327 -6.36 -30.15 -5.80
N ARG A 328 -5.12 -30.47 -5.41
CA ARG A 328 -4.22 -31.31 -6.22
C ARG A 328 -4.68 -32.75 -6.37
N GLU A 329 -5.20 -33.35 -5.30
CA GLU A 329 -5.65 -34.75 -5.30
C GLU A 329 -6.97 -34.94 -6.06
N THR A 330 -7.86 -33.94 -6.01
CA THR A 330 -9.22 -34.05 -6.55
C THR A 330 -9.41 -33.31 -7.87
N GLY A 331 -8.59 -32.30 -8.15
CA GLY A 331 -8.86 -31.32 -9.21
C GLY A 331 -10.13 -30.49 -8.97
N ASP A 332 -10.64 -30.44 -7.73
CA ASP A 332 -11.89 -29.74 -7.42
C ASP A 332 -11.71 -28.22 -7.40
N HIS A 333 -12.21 -27.57 -8.45
CA HIS A 333 -12.33 -26.11 -8.56
C HIS A 333 -13.81 -25.65 -8.41
N SER A 334 -14.70 -26.46 -7.83
CA SER A 334 -16.12 -26.10 -7.66
C SER A 334 -16.36 -24.96 -6.67
N LYS A 335 -15.36 -24.64 -5.84
CA LYS A 335 -15.38 -23.57 -4.83
C LYS A 335 -14.69 -22.29 -5.27
N CYS A 336 -14.09 -22.32 -6.46
CA CYS A 336 -13.42 -21.19 -7.08
C CYS A 336 -14.38 -20.05 -7.42
N TYR A 337 -13.86 -18.83 -7.51
CA TYR A 337 -14.68 -17.69 -7.87
C TYR A 337 -15.08 -17.79 -9.35
N PRO A 338 -16.36 -17.63 -9.73
CA PRO A 338 -16.81 -17.85 -11.12
C PRO A 338 -16.11 -17.01 -12.20
N GLY A 339 -15.44 -15.91 -11.82
CA GLY A 339 -14.70 -15.03 -12.73
C GLY A 339 -13.18 -15.06 -12.56
N GLU A 340 -12.62 -16.05 -11.86
CA GLU A 340 -11.17 -16.18 -11.74
C GLU A 340 -10.53 -16.71 -13.04
N PRO A 341 -9.19 -16.58 -13.21
CA PRO A 341 -8.50 -17.16 -14.35
C PRO A 341 -8.75 -18.66 -14.47
N LYS A 342 -9.00 -19.14 -15.69
CA LYS A 342 -9.23 -20.56 -15.95
C LYS A 342 -8.02 -21.39 -15.51
N ASP A 343 -8.28 -22.49 -14.80
CA ASP A 343 -7.26 -23.44 -14.34
C ASP A 343 -6.20 -22.77 -13.45
N LYS A 344 -6.60 -21.77 -12.63
CA LYS A 344 -5.71 -21.05 -11.74
C LYS A 344 -5.02 -22.00 -10.75
N ASP A 345 -3.70 -21.90 -10.68
CA ASP A 345 -2.92 -22.50 -9.60
C ASP A 345 -3.10 -21.65 -8.33
N HIS A 346 -3.60 -22.30 -7.28
CA HIS A 346 -3.79 -21.71 -5.96
C HIS A 346 -2.55 -21.78 -5.07
N THR A 347 -1.45 -22.34 -5.57
CA THR A 347 -0.18 -22.43 -4.85
C THR A 347 0.39 -21.01 -4.64
N PRO A 348 0.71 -20.62 -3.39
CA PRO A 348 1.30 -19.30 -3.11
C PRO A 348 2.63 -19.12 -3.84
N ASP A 349 2.96 -17.87 -4.17
CA ASP A 349 4.26 -17.59 -4.79
C ASP A 349 5.41 -18.03 -3.85
N LYS A 350 6.43 -18.68 -4.41
CA LYS A 350 7.59 -19.25 -3.69
C LYS A 350 7.25 -20.32 -2.63
N TRP A 351 6.12 -21.02 -2.76
CA TRP A 351 5.68 -22.05 -1.80
C TRP A 351 6.73 -23.12 -1.47
N TYR A 352 7.56 -23.52 -2.44
CA TYR A 352 8.56 -24.59 -2.26
C TYR A 352 9.98 -24.07 -1.99
N GLU A 353 10.23 -22.81 -2.33
CA GLU A 353 11.53 -22.16 -2.24
C GLU A 353 11.72 -21.41 -0.93
N ASP A 354 10.67 -20.74 -0.43
CA ASP A 354 10.73 -19.90 0.74
C ASP A 354 10.52 -20.72 2.03
N ARG A 355 11.50 -20.67 2.94
CA ARG A 355 11.44 -21.35 4.25
C ARG A 355 10.31 -20.82 5.13
N TYR A 356 9.75 -19.65 4.83
CA TYR A 356 8.53 -19.16 5.46
C TYR A 356 7.44 -20.24 5.53
N PHE A 357 7.24 -20.95 4.41
CA PHE A 357 6.21 -21.98 4.28
C PHE A 357 6.62 -23.33 4.88
N ASP A 358 7.72 -23.40 5.63
CA ASP A 358 8.07 -24.55 6.48
C ASP A 358 7.57 -24.34 7.92
N HIS A 359 7.07 -23.15 8.26
CA HIS A 359 6.49 -22.81 9.55
C HIS A 359 4.97 -22.99 9.50
N PRO A 360 4.41 -24.07 10.08
CA PRO A 360 3.00 -24.44 9.91
C PRO A 360 2.01 -23.45 10.52
N ASP A 361 2.44 -22.70 11.53
CA ASP A 361 1.64 -21.80 12.37
C ASP A 361 1.81 -20.32 12.05
N PHE A 362 2.58 -19.99 11.01
CA PHE A 362 2.61 -18.65 10.43
C PHE A 362 1.35 -18.42 9.58
N PRO A 363 0.87 -17.17 9.49
CA PRO A 363 -0.23 -16.84 8.58
C PRO A 363 0.17 -17.18 7.13
N VAL A 364 -0.75 -17.63 6.30
CA VAL A 364 -0.44 -17.82 4.88
C VAL A 364 -0.31 -16.45 4.18
N ILE A 365 0.72 -16.29 3.36
CA ILE A 365 1.01 -15.07 2.60
C ILE A 365 1.22 -15.38 1.12
N ARG A 366 1.39 -14.33 0.31
CA ARG A 366 1.60 -14.45 -1.16
C ARG A 366 0.47 -15.18 -1.87
N ILE A 367 -0.74 -15.01 -1.33
CA ILE A 367 -2.01 -15.43 -1.89
C ILE A 367 -2.74 -14.21 -2.44
N ASP A 368 -3.46 -14.40 -3.54
CA ASP A 368 -4.32 -13.35 -4.10
C ASP A 368 -5.76 -13.44 -3.54
N TRP A 369 -6.66 -12.57 -3.97
CA TRP A 369 -8.03 -12.56 -3.46
C TRP A 369 -8.82 -13.83 -3.84
N TYR A 370 -8.55 -14.39 -5.02
CA TYR A 370 -9.24 -15.59 -5.51
C TYR A 370 -8.79 -16.83 -4.72
N ASP A 371 -7.50 -16.90 -4.37
CA ASP A 371 -6.94 -17.91 -3.46
C ASP A 371 -7.66 -17.89 -2.10
N ALA A 372 -7.78 -16.69 -1.50
CA ALA A 372 -8.47 -16.50 -0.23
C ALA A 372 -9.97 -16.90 -0.33
N TYR A 373 -10.62 -16.53 -1.42
CA TYR A 373 -12.03 -16.87 -1.68
C TYR A 373 -12.25 -18.38 -1.80
N ALA A 374 -11.44 -19.05 -2.63
CA ALA A 374 -11.56 -20.48 -2.88
C ALA A 374 -11.29 -21.29 -1.60
N TYR A 375 -10.26 -20.92 -0.83
CA TYR A 375 -10.01 -21.52 0.47
C TYR A 375 -11.21 -21.34 1.40
N ALA A 376 -11.73 -20.12 1.54
CA ALA A 376 -12.81 -19.85 2.48
C ALA A 376 -14.05 -20.69 2.15
N ALA A 377 -14.42 -20.75 0.86
CA ALA A 377 -15.54 -21.56 0.39
C ALA A 377 -15.31 -23.07 0.56
N TRP A 378 -14.07 -23.56 0.34
CA TRP A 378 -13.67 -24.95 0.60
C TRP A 378 -13.78 -25.31 2.09
N ALA A 379 -13.36 -24.41 2.97
CA ALA A 379 -13.46 -24.57 4.41
C ALA A 379 -14.89 -24.46 4.96
N GLY A 380 -15.90 -24.26 4.10
CA GLY A 380 -17.30 -24.07 4.49
C GLY A 380 -17.57 -22.70 5.14
N LYS A 381 -16.73 -21.71 4.83
CA LYS A 381 -16.75 -20.34 5.34
C LYS A 381 -16.87 -19.35 4.17
N ARG A 382 -16.63 -18.06 4.43
CA ARG A 382 -16.50 -17.00 3.42
C ARG A 382 -15.48 -15.95 3.88
N LEU A 383 -15.07 -15.06 2.98
CA LEU A 383 -14.30 -13.87 3.37
C LEU A 383 -15.19 -12.88 4.16
N PRO A 384 -14.63 -12.14 5.13
CA PRO A 384 -15.36 -11.09 5.85
C PRO A 384 -15.80 -9.97 4.90
N ALA A 385 -16.97 -9.40 5.14
CA ALA A 385 -17.24 -8.05 4.68
C ALA A 385 -16.33 -7.06 5.44
N GLU A 386 -15.98 -5.94 4.82
CA GLU A 386 -15.12 -4.92 5.43
C GLU A 386 -15.70 -4.40 6.75
N ALA A 387 -17.03 -4.28 6.83
CA ALA A 387 -17.73 -3.92 8.06
C ALA A 387 -17.63 -5.00 9.15
N GLU A 388 -17.73 -6.28 8.79
CA GLU A 388 -17.61 -7.39 9.73
C GLU A 388 -16.21 -7.44 10.32
N TRP A 389 -15.19 -7.30 9.46
CA TRP A 389 -13.81 -7.22 9.88
C TRP A 389 -13.59 -6.04 10.84
N GLU A 390 -14.09 -4.85 10.50
CA GLU A 390 -13.92 -3.66 11.34
C GLU A 390 -14.61 -3.83 12.70
N LYS A 391 -15.84 -4.34 12.74
CA LYS A 391 -16.53 -4.61 14.01
C LYS A 391 -15.76 -5.63 14.84
N ALA A 392 -15.28 -6.71 14.22
CA ALA A 392 -14.49 -7.73 14.90
C ALA A 392 -13.20 -7.18 15.54
N ALA A 393 -12.53 -6.24 14.87
CA ALA A 393 -11.32 -5.58 15.36
C ALA A 393 -11.63 -4.50 16.42
N ARG A 394 -12.62 -3.65 16.14
CA ARG A 394 -12.89 -2.39 16.83
C ARG A 394 -13.87 -2.53 18.00
N GLY A 395 -14.73 -3.54 18.00
CA GLY A 395 -15.83 -3.56 18.96
C GLY A 395 -16.89 -2.50 18.65
N THR A 396 -17.61 -2.06 19.68
CA THR A 396 -18.73 -1.10 19.57
C THR A 396 -18.45 0.27 20.17
N ASP A 397 -17.27 0.47 20.77
CA ASP A 397 -16.93 1.69 21.52
C ASP A 397 -16.08 2.69 20.73
N GLY A 398 -15.73 2.39 19.48
CA GLY A 398 -15.04 3.33 18.60
C GLY A 398 -13.52 3.44 18.82
N ARG A 399 -12.90 2.49 19.53
CA ARG A 399 -11.45 2.46 19.80
C ARG A 399 -10.57 2.47 18.54
N ARG A 400 -9.40 3.10 18.60
CA ARG A 400 -8.47 3.20 17.46
C ARG A 400 -7.75 1.90 17.09
N PHE A 401 -7.39 1.07 18.06
CA PHE A 401 -6.71 -0.21 17.90
C PHE A 401 -7.50 -1.33 18.58
N PRO A 402 -7.24 -2.62 18.26
CA PRO A 402 -8.03 -3.71 18.83
C PRO A 402 -8.06 -3.70 20.38
N TRP A 403 -6.93 -3.31 20.98
CA TRP A 403 -6.72 -3.22 22.41
C TRP A 403 -7.07 -1.87 23.06
N GLY A 404 -7.47 -0.84 22.29
CA GLY A 404 -7.85 0.47 22.84
C GLY A 404 -7.37 1.66 21.99
N ASP A 405 -7.29 2.84 22.60
CA ASP A 405 -6.99 4.08 21.87
C ASP A 405 -5.52 4.47 21.81
N VAL A 406 -4.67 3.83 22.61
CA VAL A 406 -3.25 4.15 22.68
C VAL A 406 -2.47 3.06 21.97
N PHE A 407 -1.63 3.49 21.02
CA PHE A 407 -0.74 2.57 20.31
C PHE A 407 0.23 1.89 21.30
N SER A 408 0.47 0.59 21.09
CA SER A 408 1.38 -0.19 21.93
C SER A 408 2.14 -1.20 21.08
N ALA A 409 3.44 -0.99 20.89
CA ALA A 409 4.30 -1.87 20.09
C ALA A 409 4.42 -3.29 20.69
N SER A 410 4.13 -3.48 21.97
CA SER A 410 4.16 -4.79 22.64
C SER A 410 2.90 -5.62 22.41
N ARG A 411 1.96 -5.15 21.58
CA ARG A 411 0.66 -5.79 21.32
C ARG A 411 0.46 -6.16 19.85
N VAL A 412 1.48 -5.98 19.01
CA VAL A 412 1.35 -6.10 17.55
C VAL A 412 2.65 -6.53 16.90
N ASN A 413 2.55 -7.39 15.89
CA ASN A 413 3.65 -7.68 14.98
C ASN A 413 3.77 -6.58 13.91
N TRP A 414 4.76 -5.70 14.01
CA TRP A 414 5.00 -4.58 13.09
C TRP A 414 6.48 -4.20 12.98
N GLY A 415 6.81 -3.22 12.14
CA GLY A 415 8.16 -2.65 12.02
C GLY A 415 9.20 -3.61 11.43
N ALA A 416 8.79 -4.53 10.55
CA ALA A 416 9.65 -5.55 9.94
C ALA A 416 10.39 -6.44 10.94
N THR A 417 9.82 -6.67 12.12
CA THR A 417 10.38 -7.54 13.18
C THR A 417 10.48 -9.01 12.78
N GLY A 418 9.82 -9.40 11.69
CA GLY A 418 9.81 -10.75 11.14
C GLY A 418 8.44 -11.41 11.29
N PRO A 419 8.21 -12.52 10.58
CA PRO A 419 6.97 -13.27 10.75
C PRO A 419 6.93 -13.98 12.09
N LEU A 420 5.74 -14.06 12.66
CA LEU A 420 5.48 -14.70 13.94
C LEU A 420 4.32 -15.68 13.79
N THR A 421 4.20 -16.57 14.79
CA THR A 421 3.10 -17.52 14.88
C THR A 421 1.80 -16.76 15.13
N VAL A 422 0.71 -17.21 14.51
CA VAL A 422 -0.60 -16.59 14.74
C VAL A 422 -0.95 -16.62 16.22
N GLY A 423 -1.44 -15.49 16.73
CA GLY A 423 -1.80 -15.31 18.12
C GLY A 423 -0.65 -14.99 19.06
N SER A 424 0.53 -14.61 18.57
CA SER A 424 1.71 -14.31 19.40
C SER A 424 1.49 -13.20 20.43
N TYR A 425 0.58 -12.25 20.16
CA TYR A 425 0.27 -11.14 21.05
C TYR A 425 -1.08 -11.32 21.75
N GLU A 426 -1.06 -12.00 22.90
CA GLU A 426 -2.27 -12.24 23.72
C GLU A 426 -2.93 -10.92 24.18
N ASP A 427 -2.13 -9.92 24.55
CA ASP A 427 -2.63 -8.59 24.92
C ASP A 427 -3.05 -7.74 23.70
N GLY A 428 -2.79 -8.22 22.48
CA GLY A 428 -3.17 -7.58 21.22
C GLY A 428 -4.58 -7.90 20.72
N LYS A 429 -5.30 -8.79 21.43
CA LYS A 429 -6.64 -9.24 21.02
C LYS A 429 -7.65 -8.09 20.97
N SER A 430 -8.60 -8.22 20.05
CA SER A 430 -9.82 -7.40 20.05
C SER A 430 -10.73 -7.73 21.23
N VAL A 431 -11.75 -6.89 21.47
CA VAL A 431 -12.77 -7.14 22.51
C VAL A 431 -13.51 -8.46 22.36
N PHE A 432 -13.60 -8.97 21.13
CA PHE A 432 -14.26 -10.24 20.83
C PHE A 432 -13.28 -11.43 20.86
N GLY A 433 -12.00 -11.18 21.16
CA GLY A 433 -10.97 -12.21 21.26
C GLY A 433 -10.29 -12.56 19.93
N CYS A 434 -10.46 -11.76 18.87
CA CYS A 434 -9.72 -11.93 17.62
C CYS A 434 -8.27 -11.50 17.82
N HIS A 435 -7.31 -12.35 17.47
CA HIS A 435 -5.90 -12.00 17.48
C HIS A 435 -5.47 -11.34 16.17
N ASP A 436 -4.36 -10.59 16.25
CA ASP A 436 -3.63 -10.06 15.09
C ASP A 436 -4.49 -9.23 14.13
N MET A 437 -5.58 -8.63 14.63
CA MET A 437 -6.42 -7.70 13.87
C MET A 437 -5.69 -6.38 13.54
N ALA A 438 -4.46 -6.20 14.03
CA ALA A 438 -3.56 -5.13 13.64
C ALA A 438 -2.16 -5.73 13.43
N GLY A 439 -1.51 -5.38 12.32
CA GLY A 439 -0.17 -5.86 11.98
C GLY A 439 -0.18 -7.28 11.42
N SER A 440 0.92 -8.01 11.57
CA SER A 440 1.09 -9.37 11.00
C SER A 440 0.93 -9.35 9.47
N VAL A 441 -0.26 -9.57 8.94
CA VAL A 441 -0.59 -9.51 7.52
C VAL A 441 -1.84 -8.66 7.30
N MET A 442 -1.89 -7.95 6.18
CA MET A 442 -3.12 -7.35 5.70
C MET A 442 -4.06 -8.45 5.24
N GLU A 443 -5.35 -8.27 5.48
CA GLU A 443 -6.33 -9.33 5.26
C GLU A 443 -7.35 -8.97 4.20
N TRP A 444 -7.50 -9.85 3.20
CA TRP A 444 -8.52 -9.71 2.17
C TRP A 444 -9.94 -9.69 2.74
N CYS A 445 -10.76 -8.75 2.26
CA CYS A 445 -12.20 -8.71 2.49
C CYS A 445 -12.97 -9.05 1.20
N SER A 446 -14.24 -9.40 1.33
CA SER A 446 -15.12 -9.72 0.20
C SER A 446 -15.46 -8.50 -0.68
N ASP A 447 -15.42 -7.30 -0.10
CA ASP A 447 -15.88 -6.05 -0.70
C ASP A 447 -15.00 -5.62 -1.89
N TRP A 448 -15.66 -5.05 -2.90
CA TRP A 448 -14.98 -4.13 -3.80
C TRP A 448 -14.66 -2.83 -3.05
N PHE A 449 -13.47 -2.26 -3.26
CA PHE A 449 -13.09 -1.02 -2.60
C PHE A 449 -13.64 0.18 -3.36
N ASP A 450 -14.40 1.04 -2.67
CA ASP A 450 -14.77 2.38 -3.11
C ASP A 450 -14.49 3.37 -1.98
N ARG A 451 -13.68 4.39 -2.29
CA ARG A 451 -13.32 5.43 -1.32
C ARG A 451 -14.53 6.21 -0.83
N TYR A 452 -15.58 6.38 -1.65
CA TYR A 452 -16.79 7.10 -1.28
C TYR A 452 -17.90 6.20 -0.71
N TYR A 453 -17.62 4.91 -0.46
CA TYR A 453 -18.65 3.97 -0.04
C TYR A 453 -19.26 4.35 1.31
N TYR A 454 -18.46 4.81 2.28
CA TYR A 454 -18.95 5.12 3.62
C TYR A 454 -20.01 6.25 3.62
N LYS A 455 -19.98 7.14 2.62
CA LYS A 455 -20.97 8.22 2.45
C LYS A 455 -22.33 7.76 1.93
N ARG A 456 -22.40 6.59 1.27
CA ARG A 456 -23.57 6.18 0.45
C ARG A 456 -24.05 4.75 0.71
N GLY A 457 -23.22 3.91 1.32
CA GLY A 457 -23.53 2.50 1.55
C GLY A 457 -24.69 2.30 2.54
N PRO A 458 -25.40 1.16 2.47
CA PRO A 458 -26.49 0.84 3.38
C PRO A 458 -25.98 0.73 4.82
N THR A 459 -26.81 1.05 5.81
CA THR A 459 -26.45 0.98 7.24
C THR A 459 -26.68 -0.41 7.86
N SER A 460 -27.31 -1.35 7.14
CA SER A 460 -27.53 -2.72 7.60
C SER A 460 -26.76 -3.69 6.71
N ASN A 461 -25.90 -4.51 7.30
CA ASN A 461 -25.09 -5.54 6.63
C ASN A 461 -24.44 -5.08 5.30
N PRO A 462 -23.70 -3.96 5.27
CA PRO A 462 -23.04 -3.49 4.05
C PRO A 462 -22.00 -4.50 3.55
N LYS A 463 -21.98 -4.72 2.23
CA LYS A 463 -21.10 -5.69 1.53
C LYS A 463 -20.23 -5.02 0.45
N GLY A 464 -20.03 -3.72 0.55
CA GLY A 464 -19.36 -2.92 -0.46
C GLY A 464 -20.24 -2.60 -1.67
N PRO A 465 -19.68 -1.98 -2.72
CA PRO A 465 -20.36 -1.75 -3.98
C PRO A 465 -20.71 -3.07 -4.68
N GLU A 466 -21.89 -3.13 -5.29
CA GLU A 466 -22.34 -4.32 -6.03
C GLU A 466 -21.51 -4.60 -7.29
N LYS A 467 -20.98 -3.54 -7.91
CA LYS A 467 -20.19 -3.62 -9.13
C LYS A 467 -18.71 -3.57 -8.81
N SER A 468 -17.93 -4.25 -9.65
CA SER A 468 -16.47 -4.20 -9.55
C SER A 468 -15.95 -2.78 -9.71
N THR A 469 -15.04 -2.40 -8.82
CA THR A 469 -14.25 -1.16 -8.89
C THR A 469 -12.82 -1.43 -9.39
N GLY A 470 -12.49 -2.69 -9.71
CA GLY A 470 -11.15 -3.14 -10.11
C GLY A 470 -10.22 -3.49 -8.95
N VAL A 471 -10.56 -3.14 -7.70
CA VAL A 471 -9.73 -3.40 -6.51
C VAL A 471 -10.57 -3.88 -5.33
N ARG A 472 -10.06 -4.83 -4.54
CA ARG A 472 -10.72 -5.40 -3.35
C ARG A 472 -10.22 -4.73 -2.09
N SER A 473 -11.09 -4.64 -1.07
CA SER A 473 -10.72 -4.10 0.23
C SER A 473 -9.79 -5.04 1.00
N MET A 474 -8.86 -4.47 1.76
CA MET A 474 -7.99 -5.14 2.73
C MET A 474 -7.94 -4.35 4.03
N ARG A 475 -7.64 -5.04 5.14
CA ARG A 475 -7.68 -4.48 6.49
C ARG A 475 -6.49 -4.92 7.36
N GLY A 476 -6.29 -4.27 8.50
CA GLY A 476 -5.33 -4.67 9.55
C GLY A 476 -3.94 -4.04 9.49
N GLY A 477 -3.48 -3.66 8.30
CA GLY A 477 -2.07 -3.36 8.10
C GLY A 477 -1.23 -4.65 8.16
N SER A 478 0.09 -4.56 8.13
CA SER A 478 0.96 -5.75 8.17
C SER A 478 2.19 -5.49 9.02
N LEU A 479 3.04 -6.51 9.14
CA LEU A 479 4.33 -6.38 9.81
C LEU A 479 5.23 -5.32 9.16
N PHE A 480 4.97 -4.94 7.90
CA PHE A 480 5.71 -3.90 7.17
C PHE A 480 5.16 -2.48 7.38
N ALA A 481 4.17 -2.29 8.26
CA ALA A 481 3.67 -0.97 8.59
C ALA A 481 4.79 -0.09 9.19
N ASN A 482 4.99 1.09 8.63
CA ASN A 482 5.99 2.07 9.06
C ASN A 482 5.44 3.14 10.01
N SER A 483 4.14 3.07 10.35
CA SER A 483 3.49 3.99 11.29
C SER A 483 2.33 3.30 11.99
N ALA A 484 2.06 3.70 13.23
CA ALA A 484 0.89 3.25 14.00
C ALA A 484 -0.44 3.59 13.29
N TYR A 485 -0.45 4.64 12.47
CA TYR A 485 -1.59 5.03 11.66
C TYR A 485 -2.12 3.89 10.77
N LEU A 486 -1.21 3.11 10.17
CA LEU A 486 -1.55 2.00 9.26
C LEU A 486 -2.13 0.77 9.97
N LEU A 487 -2.04 0.74 11.31
CA LEU A 487 -2.46 -0.36 12.16
C LEU A 487 -3.80 -0.07 12.88
N ARG A 488 -4.44 1.06 12.57
CA ARG A 488 -5.73 1.42 13.17
C ARG A 488 -6.83 0.50 12.67
N CYS A 489 -7.80 0.18 13.53
CA CYS A 489 -8.95 -0.66 13.20
C CYS A 489 -9.77 -0.12 12.03
N THR A 490 -9.73 1.18 11.76
CA THR A 490 -10.46 1.87 10.69
C THR A 490 -9.68 1.98 9.38
N LYS A 491 -8.36 1.77 9.41
CA LYS A 491 -7.53 1.98 8.21
C LYS A 491 -7.93 1.00 7.13
N ARG A 492 -8.34 1.56 5.99
CA ARG A 492 -8.67 0.84 4.76
C ARG A 492 -7.45 0.75 3.87
N SER A 493 -7.22 -0.43 3.32
CA SER A 493 -6.27 -0.69 2.23
C SER A 493 -7.01 -1.36 1.07
N PHE A 494 -6.38 -1.40 -0.10
CA PHE A 494 -6.95 -2.05 -1.26
C PHE A 494 -5.85 -2.47 -2.22
N ALA A 495 -6.14 -3.48 -3.04
CA ALA A 495 -5.27 -3.91 -4.11
C ALA A 495 -6.09 -4.60 -5.19
N ARG A 496 -5.46 -4.84 -6.35
CA ARG A 496 -6.10 -5.61 -7.41
C ARG A 496 -6.32 -7.06 -6.91
N PRO A 497 -7.37 -7.76 -7.38
CA PRO A 497 -7.67 -9.12 -6.94
C PRO A 497 -6.54 -10.14 -7.21
N ASP A 498 -5.66 -9.86 -8.17
CA ASP A 498 -4.51 -10.67 -8.58
C ASP A 498 -3.20 -10.29 -7.85
N GLU A 499 -3.24 -9.29 -6.98
CA GLU A 499 -2.08 -8.87 -6.19
C GLU A 499 -1.75 -9.90 -5.11
N ARG A 500 -0.47 -10.19 -4.95
CA ARG A 500 0.04 -11.11 -3.92
C ARG A 500 1.45 -10.72 -3.52
N ASN A 501 1.69 -10.58 -2.23
CA ASN A 501 3.02 -10.28 -1.70
C ASN A 501 3.15 -10.75 -0.24
N ARG A 502 4.27 -10.45 0.40
CA ARG A 502 4.58 -10.91 1.76
C ARG A 502 3.71 -10.27 2.85
N ALA A 503 3.04 -9.18 2.54
CA ALA A 503 2.23 -8.42 3.47
C ALA A 503 0.75 -8.82 3.45
N ILE A 504 0.34 -9.73 2.56
CA ILE A 504 -1.08 -10.03 2.29
C ILE A 504 -1.38 -11.48 2.65
N GLY A 505 -2.36 -11.67 3.53
CA GLY A 505 -2.97 -12.93 3.92
C GLY A 505 -4.48 -12.75 4.05
N PHE A 506 -5.14 -13.54 4.92
CA PHE A 506 -6.58 -13.44 5.15
C PHE A 506 -7.03 -14.25 6.38
N ARG A 507 -8.27 -13.99 6.79
CA ARG A 507 -9.05 -14.82 7.72
C ARG A 507 -10.47 -15.01 7.21
N CYS A 508 -11.20 -16.00 7.72
CA CYS A 508 -12.56 -16.29 7.27
C CYS A 508 -13.63 -15.87 8.30
N VAL A 509 -14.87 -15.80 7.83
CA VAL A 509 -16.09 -15.68 8.65
C VAL A 509 -17.12 -16.74 8.25
N ALA A 510 -18.10 -16.96 9.11
CA ALA A 510 -19.26 -17.81 8.84
C ALA A 510 -20.52 -17.20 9.44
N ASP A 511 -21.66 -17.38 8.79
CA ASP A 511 -22.94 -16.86 9.26
C ASP A 511 -23.44 -17.65 10.47
N THR A 512 -24.11 -17.00 11.43
CA THR A 512 -24.84 -17.71 12.49
C THR A 512 -26.09 -18.37 11.89
N ARG A 513 -26.28 -19.68 12.16
CA ARG A 513 -27.43 -20.44 11.64
C ARG A 513 -28.77 -20.03 12.25
#